data_AF-A0A427TVM9-F1
#
_entry.id   AF-A0A427TVM9-F1
#
_cell.length_a   1.000
_cell.length_b   1.000
_cell.length_c   1.000
_cell.angle_alpha   90.00
_cell.angle_beta   90.00
_cell.angle_gamma   90.00
#
_symmetry.space_group_name_H-M   'P 1'
#
loop_
_entity.id
_entity.type
_entity.pdbx_description
1 polymer ?
#
loop_
_entity_poly.entity_id
_entity_poly.type
_entity_poly.pdbx_seq_one_letter_code
_entity_poly.pdbx_strand_id
1 'polypeptide(L)'
;MKRATLGLITVSILLSAGANAGLKGHPKQQICVNITDSPYENISVETRQYINDTGNGGMEGSSNQDFTILAGSEPGEYCTSTFSGTITRSGQVGAEIKVKKNGVVQDQFNSYSYFDGDGGSNNWDIYEQSRCSFNSDDGTGVHLRATDKNGSLKKSCSMVKNIPDENIAKVIFTPVLDQNPDQGYPHYDEEAVISGTSNYEHNDIVFQEADENLYQCKESNWCNDNPNYYSPGTGSNWEEAWNRYN
;
A
#
# COMPACT_ATOMS: atom_id res chain seq x y z
N MET A 1 -45.48 -54.80 45.03
CA MET A 1 -45.73 -53.76 43.99
C MET A 1 -44.40 -53.10 43.64
N LYS A 2 -43.79 -53.45 42.50
CA LYS A 2 -42.62 -52.77 41.94
C LYS A 2 -43.08 -52.05 40.67
N ARG A 3 -43.02 -50.72 40.66
CA ARG A 3 -43.32 -49.89 39.48
C ARG A 3 -42.04 -49.78 38.65
N ALA A 4 -42.12 -50.17 37.39
CA ALA A 4 -41.05 -50.05 36.42
C ALA A 4 -41.05 -48.64 35.82
N THR A 5 -39.91 -47.95 35.91
CA THR A 5 -39.69 -46.63 35.33
C THR A 5 -39.28 -46.80 33.86
N LEU A 6 -40.06 -46.22 32.95
CA LEU A 6 -39.80 -46.21 31.51
C LEU A 6 -38.84 -45.05 31.20
N GLY A 7 -37.59 -45.35 30.83
CA GLY A 7 -36.60 -44.37 30.40
C GLY A 7 -36.79 -44.01 28.94
N LEU A 8 -37.11 -42.74 28.66
CA LEU A 8 -37.19 -42.19 27.30
C LEU A 8 -35.76 -41.93 26.80
N ILE A 9 -35.31 -42.70 25.80
CA ILE A 9 -34.04 -42.46 25.11
C ILE A 9 -34.32 -41.48 23.97
N THR A 10 -33.97 -40.20 24.17
CA THR A 10 -33.95 -39.21 23.09
C THR A 10 -32.69 -39.42 22.24
N VAL A 11 -32.85 -39.94 21.04
CA VAL A 11 -31.80 -39.96 20.01
C VAL A 11 -31.72 -38.57 19.40
N SER A 12 -30.74 -37.78 19.86
CA SER A 12 -30.41 -36.50 19.23
C SER A 12 -29.61 -36.78 17.96
N ILE A 13 -30.26 -36.67 16.80
CA ILE A 13 -29.57 -36.69 15.50
C ILE A 13 -28.84 -35.36 15.37
N LEU A 14 -27.51 -35.38 15.52
CA LEU A 14 -26.64 -34.29 15.08
C LEU A 14 -26.70 -34.23 13.55
N LEU A 15 -27.57 -33.38 13.02
CA LEU A 15 -27.50 -32.93 11.63
C LEU A 15 -26.24 -32.06 11.51
N SER A 16 -25.12 -32.68 11.16
CA SER A 16 -23.99 -31.92 10.63
C SER A 16 -24.46 -31.30 9.32
N ALA A 17 -24.68 -29.98 9.32
CA ALA A 17 -24.84 -29.22 8.09
C ALA A 17 -23.52 -29.35 7.32
N GLY A 18 -23.46 -30.32 6.41
CA GLY A 18 -22.48 -30.29 5.33
C GLY A 18 -22.82 -29.06 4.52
N ALA A 19 -22.07 -27.98 4.73
CA ALA A 19 -22.09 -26.87 3.80
C ALA A 19 -21.79 -27.45 2.43
N ASN A 20 -22.78 -27.45 1.54
CA ASN A 20 -22.54 -27.67 0.13
C ASN A 20 -21.56 -26.57 -0.28
N ALA A 21 -20.28 -26.92 -0.42
CA ALA A 21 -19.34 -26.08 -1.15
C ALA A 21 -19.98 -25.84 -2.52
N GLY A 22 -20.39 -24.60 -2.78
CA GLY A 22 -20.88 -24.23 -4.10
C GLY A 22 -19.79 -24.50 -5.11
N LEU A 23 -20.16 -24.93 -6.33
CA LEU A 23 -19.26 -25.13 -7.48
C LEU A 23 -18.68 -23.79 -8.02
N LYS A 24 -18.67 -22.75 -7.19
CA LYS A 24 -18.40 -21.37 -7.54
C LYS A 24 -17.71 -20.68 -6.37
N GLY A 25 -16.53 -20.16 -6.64
CA GLY A 25 -15.77 -19.33 -5.72
C GLY A 25 -16.14 -17.86 -5.91
N HIS A 26 -16.06 -17.09 -4.82
CA HIS A 26 -16.39 -15.67 -4.79
C HIS A 26 -15.20 -14.83 -4.31
N PRO A 27 -14.11 -14.72 -5.10
CA PRO A 27 -12.93 -13.99 -4.69
C PRO A 27 -13.24 -12.52 -4.38
N LYS A 28 -12.61 -12.00 -3.33
CA LYS A 28 -12.61 -10.57 -2.99
C LYS A 28 -11.18 -10.04 -2.92
N GLN A 29 -10.88 -9.07 -3.77
CA GLN A 29 -9.58 -8.43 -3.85
C GLN A 29 -9.66 -6.95 -3.48
N GLN A 30 -8.56 -6.42 -2.96
CA GLN A 30 -8.31 -4.99 -2.87
C GLN A 30 -6.87 -4.72 -3.27
N ILE A 31 -6.64 -3.68 -4.08
CA ILE A 31 -5.31 -3.19 -4.39
C ILE A 31 -4.98 -2.06 -3.41
N CYS A 32 -3.76 -2.08 -2.87
CA CYS A 32 -3.24 -1.04 -2.00
C CYS A 32 -1.85 -0.61 -2.45
N VAL A 33 -1.58 0.70 -2.39
CA VAL A 33 -0.25 1.27 -2.47
C VAL A 33 0.17 1.68 -1.06
N ASN A 34 1.32 1.21 -0.60
CA ASN A 34 1.89 1.59 0.69
C ASN A 34 3.02 2.58 0.46
N ILE A 35 2.86 3.79 0.97
CA ILE A 35 3.84 4.87 0.90
C ILE A 35 4.63 4.90 2.21
N THR A 36 5.96 4.90 2.12
CA THR A 36 6.87 4.88 3.29
C THR A 36 7.11 6.26 3.88
N ASP A 37 7.06 7.31 3.04
CA ASP A 37 7.38 8.69 3.40
C ASP A 37 6.32 9.65 2.87
N SER A 38 6.04 10.74 3.58
CA SER A 38 5.04 11.72 3.15
C SER A 38 5.39 12.26 1.76
N PRO A 39 4.51 12.14 0.75
CA PRO A 39 4.85 12.54 -0.60
C PRO A 39 4.79 14.06 -0.71
N TYR A 40 5.75 14.67 -1.40
CA TYR A 40 5.79 16.13 -1.55
C TYR A 40 4.98 16.67 -2.71
N GLU A 41 4.70 15.81 -3.67
CA GLU A 41 3.84 16.10 -4.80
C GLU A 41 2.71 15.09 -4.86
N ASN A 42 1.67 15.42 -5.60
CA ASN A 42 0.57 14.51 -5.82
C ASN A 42 1.04 13.27 -6.59
N ILE A 43 0.79 12.10 -6.02
CA ILE A 43 1.05 10.81 -6.66
C ILE A 43 -0.27 10.33 -7.26
N SER A 44 -0.28 10.07 -8.56
CA SER A 44 -1.40 9.43 -9.23
C SER A 44 -1.16 7.92 -9.27
N VAL A 45 -2.14 7.16 -8.78
CA VAL A 45 -2.12 5.70 -8.82
C VAL A 45 -3.20 5.23 -9.78
N GLU A 46 -2.78 4.57 -10.85
CA GLU A 46 -3.68 3.88 -11.76
C GLU A 46 -3.77 2.41 -11.36
N THR A 47 -4.99 1.88 -11.24
CA THR A 47 -5.18 0.49 -10.87
C THR A 47 -6.16 -0.21 -11.78
N ARG A 48 -5.92 -1.49 -12.03
CA ARG A 48 -6.86 -2.38 -12.69
C ARG A 48 -6.94 -3.71 -11.96
N GLN A 49 -8.15 -4.12 -11.63
CA GLN A 49 -8.48 -5.44 -11.09
C GLN A 49 -9.30 -6.20 -12.13
N TYR A 50 -9.11 -7.51 -12.26
CA TYR A 50 -9.93 -8.34 -13.14
C TYR A 50 -10.11 -9.75 -12.62
N ILE A 51 -11.23 -10.37 -12.98
CA ILE A 51 -11.52 -11.79 -12.78
C ILE A 51 -11.72 -12.43 -14.14
N ASN A 52 -10.97 -13.51 -14.38
CA ASN A 52 -11.04 -14.32 -15.58
C ASN A 52 -11.51 -15.72 -15.19
N ASP A 53 -12.79 -16.05 -15.45
CA ASP A 53 -13.36 -17.38 -15.22
C ASP A 53 -13.04 -18.28 -16.43
N THR A 54 -11.83 -18.84 -16.41
CA THR A 54 -11.36 -19.73 -17.48
C THR A 54 -12.20 -21.00 -17.60
N GLY A 55 -12.84 -21.44 -16.52
CA GLY A 55 -13.75 -22.59 -16.51
C GLY A 55 -15.08 -22.32 -17.23
N ASN A 56 -15.46 -21.06 -17.38
CA ASN A 56 -16.71 -20.64 -18.03
C ASN A 56 -16.50 -19.72 -19.26
N GLY A 57 -15.30 -19.73 -19.86
CA GLY A 57 -15.07 -19.14 -21.17
C GLY A 57 -14.57 -17.69 -21.20
N GLY A 58 -14.05 -17.13 -20.10
CA GLY A 58 -13.23 -15.91 -20.15
C GLY A 58 -13.51 -14.89 -19.05
N MET A 59 -13.26 -13.61 -19.39
CA MET A 59 -13.33 -12.48 -18.45
C MET A 59 -14.74 -12.35 -17.85
N GLU A 60 -14.84 -12.47 -16.53
CA GLU A 60 -16.09 -12.29 -15.78
C GLU A 60 -16.32 -10.81 -15.44
N GLY A 61 -15.23 -10.10 -15.08
CA GLY A 61 -15.31 -8.70 -14.72
C GLY A 61 -13.95 -8.02 -14.71
N SER A 62 -13.96 -6.70 -14.84
CA SER A 62 -12.79 -5.85 -14.62
C SER A 62 -13.20 -4.48 -14.07
N SER A 63 -12.34 -3.86 -13.29
CA SER A 63 -12.57 -2.54 -12.68
C SER A 63 -11.28 -1.73 -12.69
N ASN A 64 -11.35 -0.48 -13.17
CA ASN A 64 -10.29 0.51 -12.98
C ASN A 64 -10.68 1.41 -11.80
N GLN A 65 -9.77 1.58 -10.84
CA GLN A 65 -10.02 2.35 -9.62
C GLN A 65 -8.81 3.24 -9.31
N ASP A 66 -8.69 4.29 -10.09
CA ASP A 66 -7.57 5.22 -9.96
C ASP A 66 -7.81 6.16 -8.78
N PHE A 67 -6.73 6.55 -8.10
CA PHE A 67 -6.79 7.50 -6.99
C PHE A 67 -5.54 8.36 -6.93
N THR A 68 -5.63 9.48 -6.21
CA THR A 68 -4.51 10.40 -6.00
C THR A 68 -4.17 10.43 -4.52
N ILE A 69 -2.89 10.28 -4.20
CA ILE A 69 -2.33 10.55 -2.88
C ILE A 69 -1.80 11.98 -2.92
N LEU A 70 -2.33 12.85 -2.06
CA LEU A 70 -2.01 14.27 -2.09
C LEU A 70 -0.63 14.54 -1.49
N ALA A 71 0.01 15.60 -1.95
CA ALA A 71 1.19 16.15 -1.28
C ALA A 71 0.92 16.37 0.24
N GLY A 72 1.88 16.00 1.08
CA GLY A 72 1.80 16.07 2.54
C GLY A 72 0.96 14.98 3.20
N SER A 73 0.46 13.98 2.46
CA SER A 73 -0.32 12.89 3.06
C SER A 73 0.56 11.99 3.94
N GLU A 74 0.03 11.57 5.09
CA GLU A 74 0.76 10.70 6.03
C GLU A 74 1.25 9.39 5.38
N PRO A 75 2.42 8.87 5.77
CA PRO A 75 2.85 7.53 5.39
C PRO A 75 1.78 6.47 5.69
N GLY A 76 1.60 5.51 4.79
CA GLY A 76 0.66 4.42 4.99
C GLY A 76 0.05 3.82 3.73
N GLU A 77 -0.99 3.02 3.94
CA GLU A 77 -1.68 2.27 2.90
C GLU A 77 -2.89 3.01 2.34
N TYR A 78 -2.88 3.20 1.02
CA TYR A 78 -3.95 3.80 0.23
C TYR A 78 -4.54 2.73 -0.68
N CYS A 79 -5.81 2.42 -0.52
CA CYS A 79 -6.43 1.26 -1.16
C CYS A 79 -7.64 1.60 -2.02
N THR A 80 -7.85 0.80 -3.07
CA THR A 80 -9.08 0.81 -3.87
C THR A 80 -10.29 0.35 -3.05
N SER A 81 -11.50 0.45 -3.59
CA SER A 81 -12.62 -0.32 -3.05
C SER A 81 -12.44 -1.82 -3.32
N THR A 82 -13.20 -2.65 -2.60
CA THR A 82 -13.18 -4.11 -2.79
C THR A 82 -13.75 -4.47 -4.16
N PHE A 83 -13.01 -5.27 -4.93
CA PHE A 83 -13.47 -5.87 -6.17
C PHE A 83 -13.81 -7.34 -5.92
N SER A 84 -14.92 -7.81 -6.48
CA SER A 84 -15.38 -9.19 -6.31
C SER A 84 -16.10 -9.69 -7.55
N GLY A 85 -16.12 -10.99 -7.73
CA GLY A 85 -16.83 -11.66 -8.82
C GLY A 85 -16.99 -13.13 -8.54
N THR A 86 -17.20 -13.92 -9.59
CA THR A 86 -17.43 -15.36 -9.49
C THR A 86 -16.47 -16.13 -10.39
N ILE A 87 -15.92 -17.24 -9.87
CA ILE A 87 -15.09 -18.18 -10.64
C ILE A 87 -15.72 -19.57 -10.54
N THR A 88 -15.97 -20.22 -11.68
CA THR A 88 -16.49 -21.59 -11.75
C THR A 88 -15.33 -22.53 -12.06
N ARG A 89 -14.99 -23.45 -11.13
CA ARG A 89 -13.85 -24.38 -11.22
C ARG A 89 -12.47 -23.73 -11.28
N SER A 90 -12.15 -22.95 -12.31
CA SER A 90 -10.79 -22.42 -12.48
C SER A 90 -10.80 -21.03 -13.06
N GLY A 91 -9.97 -20.15 -12.51
CA GLY A 91 -9.86 -18.79 -12.99
C GLY A 91 -8.63 -18.07 -12.48
N GLN A 92 -8.59 -16.78 -12.78
CA GLN A 92 -7.51 -15.89 -12.38
C GLN A 92 -8.10 -14.61 -11.80
N VAL A 93 -7.45 -14.09 -10.77
CA VAL A 93 -7.75 -12.76 -10.22
C VAL A 93 -6.49 -11.91 -10.38
N GLY A 94 -6.57 -10.89 -11.24
CA GLY A 94 -5.44 -10.06 -11.61
C GLY A 94 -5.45 -8.69 -10.95
N ALA A 95 -4.25 -8.19 -10.67
CA ALA A 95 -3.98 -6.85 -10.17
C ALA A 95 -2.90 -6.18 -11.01
N GLU A 96 -3.17 -4.97 -11.48
CA GLU A 96 -2.22 -4.10 -12.18
C GLU A 96 -2.21 -2.74 -11.47
N ILE A 97 -1.01 -2.20 -11.23
CA ILE A 97 -0.76 -0.98 -10.49
C ILE A 97 0.30 -0.17 -11.23
N LYS A 98 0.05 1.12 -11.48
CA LYS A 98 1.05 2.08 -11.94
C LYS A 98 1.05 3.28 -11.03
N VAL A 99 2.23 3.65 -10.56
CA VAL A 99 2.43 4.80 -9.69
C VAL A 99 3.13 5.88 -10.50
N LYS A 100 2.52 7.07 -10.56
CA LYS A 100 2.97 8.19 -11.38
C LYS A 100 3.19 9.44 -10.55
N LYS A 101 4.23 10.19 -10.90
CA LYS A 101 4.54 11.53 -10.40
C LYS A 101 4.60 12.46 -11.60
N ASN A 102 3.86 13.57 -11.57
CA ASN A 102 3.77 14.53 -12.69
C ASN A 102 3.49 13.87 -14.06
N GLY A 103 2.66 12.84 -14.07
CA GLY A 103 2.30 12.07 -15.28
C GLY A 103 3.35 11.04 -15.73
N VAL A 104 4.53 10.99 -15.10
CA VAL A 104 5.61 10.05 -15.39
C VAL A 104 5.49 8.83 -14.50
N VAL A 105 5.51 7.63 -15.08
CA VAL A 105 5.53 6.36 -14.33
C VAL A 105 6.84 6.26 -13.55
N GLN A 106 6.72 6.24 -12.23
CA GLN A 106 7.83 6.00 -11.31
C GLN A 106 8.05 4.51 -11.15
N ASP A 107 6.95 3.78 -10.95
CA ASP A 107 6.99 2.36 -10.68
C ASP A 107 5.68 1.68 -11.07
N GLN A 108 5.73 0.37 -11.29
CA GLN A 108 4.57 -0.43 -11.65
C GLN A 108 4.71 -1.88 -11.20
N PHE A 109 3.56 -2.52 -10.99
CA PHE A 109 3.46 -3.92 -10.65
C PHE A 109 2.25 -4.55 -11.33
N ASN A 110 2.40 -5.77 -11.82
CA ASN A 110 1.29 -6.55 -12.34
C ASN A 110 1.48 -8.03 -12.02
N SER A 111 0.41 -8.65 -11.52
CA SER A 111 0.38 -10.08 -11.24
C SER A 111 -1.05 -10.58 -11.29
N TYR A 112 -1.21 -11.90 -11.30
CA TYR A 112 -2.48 -12.55 -11.07
C TYR A 112 -2.29 -13.74 -10.14
N SER A 113 -3.35 -14.08 -9.43
CA SER A 113 -3.46 -15.28 -8.62
C SER A 113 -4.27 -16.33 -9.39
N TYR A 114 -3.91 -17.60 -9.26
CA TYR A 114 -4.72 -18.71 -9.75
C TYR A 114 -5.77 -19.14 -8.73
N PHE A 115 -6.97 -19.41 -9.21
CA PHE A 115 -8.11 -19.77 -8.39
C PHE A 115 -8.68 -21.12 -8.77
N ASP A 116 -8.99 -21.89 -7.73
CA ASP A 116 -9.85 -23.07 -7.82
C ASP A 116 -11.23 -22.69 -7.26
N GLY A 117 -12.17 -22.43 -8.15
CA GLY A 117 -13.54 -22.03 -7.81
C GLY A 117 -14.35 -23.12 -7.13
N ASP A 118 -13.84 -24.36 -7.03
CA ASP A 118 -14.53 -25.46 -6.35
C ASP A 118 -14.20 -25.46 -4.84
N GLY A 119 -14.75 -24.52 -4.07
CA GLY A 119 -14.55 -24.47 -2.63
C GLY A 119 -14.99 -23.16 -1.98
N GLY A 120 -15.15 -23.15 -0.65
CA GLY A 120 -15.41 -21.93 0.13
C GLY A 120 -14.14 -21.20 0.59
N SER A 121 -12.96 -21.65 0.14
CA SER A 121 -11.69 -21.04 0.48
C SER A 121 -10.66 -21.27 -0.61
N ASN A 122 -9.81 -20.28 -0.84
CA ASN A 122 -8.86 -20.22 -1.93
C ASN A 122 -7.42 -20.00 -1.45
N ASN A 123 -6.46 -20.48 -2.23
CA ASN A 123 -5.08 -20.06 -2.11
C ASN A 123 -4.89 -18.84 -3.02
N TRP A 124 -4.25 -17.80 -2.49
CA TRP A 124 -3.90 -16.61 -3.27
C TRP A 124 -2.40 -16.59 -3.44
N ASP A 125 -1.94 -16.45 -4.66
CA ASP A 125 -0.53 -16.34 -5.02
C ASP A 125 -0.26 -15.07 -5.83
N ILE A 126 0.97 -14.57 -5.77
CA ILE A 126 1.43 -13.49 -6.64
C ILE A 126 2.77 -13.88 -7.23
N TYR A 127 3.03 -13.38 -8.43
CA TYR A 127 4.36 -13.39 -9.02
C TYR A 127 5.02 -12.06 -8.71
N GLU A 128 5.85 -12.06 -7.68
CA GLU A 128 6.48 -10.87 -7.11
C GLU A 128 7.63 -10.30 -7.93
N GLN A 129 8.09 -10.99 -8.98
CA GLN A 129 9.14 -10.51 -9.90
C GLN A 129 10.44 -10.10 -9.17
N SER A 130 10.84 -10.86 -8.13
CA SER A 130 11.98 -10.54 -7.25
C SER A 130 11.81 -9.29 -6.38
N ARG A 131 10.59 -8.79 -6.22
CA ARG A 131 10.25 -7.58 -5.45
C ARG A 131 9.51 -7.92 -4.17
N CYS A 132 10.00 -8.85 -3.37
CA CYS A 132 9.32 -9.22 -2.13
C CYS A 132 9.58 -8.18 -1.02
N SER A 133 8.52 -7.51 -0.53
CA SER A 133 8.66 -6.45 0.47
C SER A 133 9.03 -6.92 1.89
N PHE A 134 9.10 -8.23 2.15
CA PHE A 134 9.60 -8.75 3.45
C PHE A 134 11.12 -8.77 3.54
N ASN A 135 11.81 -8.77 2.40
CA ASN A 135 13.24 -9.00 2.33
C ASN A 135 14.00 -7.77 1.84
N SER A 136 13.32 -6.66 1.59
CA SER A 136 13.93 -5.40 1.19
C SER A 136 14.29 -4.56 2.41
N ASP A 137 15.49 -4.00 2.42
CA ASP A 137 15.99 -3.16 3.52
C ASP A 137 15.16 -1.87 3.68
N ASP A 138 14.52 -1.42 2.59
CA ASP A 138 13.68 -0.22 2.50
C ASP A 138 12.16 -0.54 2.53
N GLY A 139 11.78 -1.82 2.63
CA GLY A 139 10.38 -2.26 2.60
C GLY A 139 9.70 -2.14 1.23
N THR A 140 10.43 -1.85 0.16
CA THR A 140 9.88 -1.74 -1.20
C THR A 140 9.51 -3.11 -1.79
N GLY A 141 8.56 -3.12 -2.73
CA GLY A 141 8.12 -4.33 -3.42
C GLY A 141 6.64 -4.65 -3.19
N VAL A 142 6.28 -5.92 -3.16
CA VAL A 142 4.90 -6.38 -3.10
C VAL A 142 4.74 -7.53 -2.10
N HIS A 143 3.58 -7.58 -1.45
CA HIS A 143 3.12 -8.74 -0.72
C HIS A 143 1.59 -8.87 -0.74
N LEU A 144 1.12 -10.07 -0.46
CA LEU A 144 -0.27 -10.37 -0.13
C LEU A 144 -0.52 -10.22 1.36
N ARG A 145 -1.72 -9.76 1.71
CA ARG A 145 -2.25 -9.79 3.07
C ARG A 145 -3.70 -10.21 3.09
N ALA A 146 -4.03 -11.24 3.86
CA ALA A 146 -5.39 -11.77 3.98
C ALA A 146 -5.60 -12.41 5.35
N THR A 147 -6.86 -12.57 5.76
CA THR A 147 -7.22 -13.30 6.98
C THR A 147 -7.62 -14.72 6.63
N ASP A 148 -7.07 -15.72 7.33
CA ASP A 148 -7.46 -17.13 7.14
C ASP A 148 -8.79 -17.46 7.83
N LYS A 149 -9.27 -18.71 7.65
CA LYS A 149 -10.51 -19.20 8.27
C LYS A 149 -10.54 -19.19 9.80
N ASN A 150 -9.38 -19.06 10.46
CA ASN A 150 -9.28 -19.00 11.92
C ASN A 150 -9.19 -17.56 12.43
N GLY A 151 -9.33 -16.56 11.54
CA GLY A 151 -9.16 -15.15 11.90
C GLY A 151 -7.69 -14.72 12.00
N SER A 152 -6.74 -15.56 11.58
CA SER A 152 -5.31 -15.22 11.64
C SER A 152 -4.89 -14.42 10.40
N LEU A 153 -4.30 -13.24 10.64
CA LEU A 153 -3.70 -12.45 9.58
C LEU A 153 -2.49 -13.18 8.98
N LYS A 154 -2.52 -13.41 7.67
CA LYS A 154 -1.42 -13.95 6.87
C LYS A 154 -0.84 -12.86 6.01
N LYS A 155 0.47 -12.90 5.85
CA LYS A 155 1.18 -12.10 4.86
C LYS A 155 2.21 -12.95 4.14
N SER A 156 2.41 -12.73 2.85
CA SER A 156 3.37 -13.50 2.04
C SER A 156 3.65 -12.79 0.72
N CYS A 157 4.88 -12.88 0.21
CA CYS A 157 5.20 -12.44 -1.15
C CYS A 157 4.96 -13.52 -2.21
N SER A 158 4.62 -14.74 -1.81
CA SER A 158 4.45 -15.85 -2.73
C SER A 158 3.01 -16.33 -2.71
N MET A 159 2.56 -16.83 -1.57
CA MET A 159 1.23 -17.41 -1.42
C MET A 159 0.71 -17.29 0.01
N VAL A 160 -0.58 -16.97 0.14
CA VAL A 160 -1.38 -17.16 1.36
C VAL A 160 -2.44 -18.26 1.10
N LYS A 161 -2.61 -19.19 2.04
CA LYS A 161 -3.40 -20.41 1.84
C LYS A 161 -4.72 -20.41 2.61
N ASN A 162 -5.71 -21.11 2.08
CA ASN A 162 -7.02 -21.34 2.73
C ASN A 162 -7.70 -20.04 3.19
N ILE A 163 -7.69 -19.02 2.34
CA ILE A 163 -8.39 -17.76 2.56
C ILE A 163 -9.85 -17.95 2.20
N PRO A 164 -10.79 -17.81 3.15
CA PRO A 164 -12.22 -17.90 2.85
C PRO A 164 -12.65 -16.88 1.80
N ASP A 165 -13.63 -17.22 0.98
CA ASP A 165 -14.13 -16.34 -0.09
C ASP A 165 -14.78 -15.06 0.45
N GLU A 166 -15.33 -15.13 1.67
CA GLU A 166 -15.85 -13.96 2.34
C GLU A 166 -14.77 -12.94 2.74
N ASN A 167 -13.50 -13.37 2.84
CA ASN A 167 -12.39 -12.55 3.26
C ASN A 167 -11.72 -11.85 2.08
N ILE A 168 -11.22 -10.63 2.35
CA ILE A 168 -10.53 -9.81 1.36
C ILE A 168 -9.05 -10.20 1.35
N ALA A 169 -8.52 -10.50 0.17
CA ALA A 169 -7.08 -10.54 -0.07
C ALA A 169 -6.60 -9.20 -0.62
N LYS A 170 -5.65 -8.60 0.07
CA LYS A 170 -5.01 -7.35 -0.34
C LYS A 170 -3.73 -7.65 -1.11
N VAL A 171 -3.57 -7.02 -2.27
CA VAL A 171 -2.27 -6.88 -2.95
C VAL A 171 -1.71 -5.53 -2.52
N ILE A 172 -0.62 -5.55 -1.76
CA ILE A 172 0.00 -4.34 -1.21
C ILE A 172 1.31 -4.11 -1.94
N PHE A 173 1.41 -2.99 -2.64
CA PHE A 173 2.58 -2.57 -3.40
C PHE A 173 3.24 -1.34 -2.77
N THR A 174 4.50 -1.45 -2.38
CA THR A 174 5.34 -0.34 -1.93
C THR A 174 6.26 0.05 -3.09
N PRO A 175 5.95 1.15 -3.79
CA PRO A 175 6.72 1.57 -4.96
C PRO A 175 8.08 2.11 -4.54
N VAL A 176 9.07 1.93 -5.43
CA VAL A 176 10.28 2.74 -5.43
C VAL A 176 9.90 4.06 -6.08
N LEU A 177 9.84 5.12 -5.29
CA LEU A 177 9.69 6.47 -5.81
C LEU A 177 11.09 7.04 -5.92
N ASP A 178 11.40 7.72 -7.03
CA ASP A 178 12.62 8.52 -7.09
C ASP A 178 12.55 9.54 -5.95
N GLN A 179 13.34 9.27 -4.92
CA GLN A 179 13.61 10.18 -3.83
C GLN A 179 14.42 11.30 -4.49
N ASN A 180 13.74 12.32 -5.01
CA ASN A 180 14.44 13.56 -5.28
C ASN A 180 14.97 14.01 -3.91
N PRO A 181 16.29 14.11 -3.68
CA PRO A 181 16.80 14.47 -2.35
C PRO A 181 16.23 15.82 -1.90
N ASP A 182 15.97 16.71 -2.87
CA ASP A 182 15.30 18.00 -2.64
C ASP A 182 13.83 17.89 -2.24
N GLN A 183 13.20 16.73 -2.46
CA GLN A 183 11.82 16.47 -2.11
C GLN A 183 10.84 17.52 -2.69
N GLY A 184 11.20 18.15 -3.82
CA GLY A 184 10.46 19.23 -4.45
C GLY A 184 10.48 20.57 -3.69
N TYR A 185 11.24 20.67 -2.60
CA TYR A 185 11.36 21.92 -1.85
C TYR A 185 12.21 22.95 -2.59
N PRO A 186 11.95 24.25 -2.39
CA PRO A 186 12.85 25.30 -2.85
C PRO A 186 14.26 25.05 -2.32
N HIS A 187 15.26 25.23 -3.16
CA HIS A 187 16.65 25.10 -2.75
C HIS A 187 17.06 26.34 -1.96
N TYR A 188 17.86 26.15 -0.93
CA TYR A 188 18.52 27.26 -0.26
C TYR A 188 19.47 27.94 -1.27
N ASP A 189 19.31 29.25 -1.43
CA ASP A 189 20.06 30.06 -2.38
C ASP A 189 20.92 31.06 -1.58
N GLU A 190 22.18 30.68 -1.38
CA GLU A 190 23.17 31.51 -0.70
C GLU A 190 23.36 32.87 -1.40
N GLU A 191 23.31 32.90 -2.73
CA GLU A 191 23.50 34.13 -3.51
C GLU A 191 22.30 35.07 -3.34
N ALA A 192 21.08 34.53 -3.26
CA ALA A 192 19.88 35.30 -2.96
C ALA A 192 19.98 35.96 -1.57
N VAL A 193 20.51 35.25 -0.57
CA VAL A 193 20.72 35.80 0.77
C VAL A 193 21.78 36.91 0.75
N ILE A 194 22.93 36.67 0.12
CA ILE A 194 24.02 37.65 0.00
C ILE A 194 23.56 38.92 -0.73
N SER A 195 22.75 38.76 -1.78
CA SER A 195 22.21 39.87 -2.57
C SER A 195 21.02 40.57 -1.90
N GLY A 196 20.50 40.02 -0.80
CA GLY A 196 19.31 40.52 -0.10
C GLY A 196 18.01 40.35 -0.89
N THR A 197 17.95 39.36 -1.78
CA THR A 197 16.78 39.01 -2.59
C THR A 197 16.03 37.78 -2.09
N SER A 198 16.61 37.02 -1.14
CA SER A 198 15.92 35.94 -0.46
C SER A 198 14.76 36.45 0.40
N ASN A 199 13.74 35.62 0.59
CA ASN A 199 12.60 35.92 1.46
C ASN A 199 12.08 34.64 2.14
N TYR A 200 12.94 33.95 2.88
CA TYR A 200 12.57 32.77 3.66
C TYR A 200 11.77 33.20 4.90
N GLU A 201 10.53 32.73 5.02
CA GLU A 201 9.66 33.03 6.15
C GLU A 201 9.69 31.93 7.21
N HIS A 202 9.23 32.27 8.42
CA HIS A 202 9.07 31.30 9.50
C HIS A 202 8.24 30.08 9.03
N ASN A 203 8.76 28.88 9.31
CA ASN A 203 8.28 27.57 8.86
C ASN A 203 8.45 27.23 7.38
N ASP A 204 9.06 28.09 6.56
CA ASP A 204 9.48 27.69 5.21
C ASP A 204 10.46 26.53 5.30
N ILE A 205 10.32 25.57 4.40
CA ILE A 205 11.20 24.41 4.30
C ILE A 205 12.00 24.53 3.01
N VAL A 206 13.32 24.44 3.15
CA VAL A 206 14.25 24.49 2.02
C VAL A 206 15.13 23.26 2.00
N PHE A 207 15.57 22.89 0.81
CA PHE A 207 16.58 21.88 0.61
C PHE A 207 17.98 22.49 0.60
N GLN A 208 18.90 21.90 1.36
CA GLN A 208 20.31 22.24 1.35
C GLN A 208 21.09 21.24 0.48
N GLU A 209 21.58 21.69 -0.68
CA GLU A 209 22.38 20.85 -1.58
C GLU A 209 23.68 20.36 -0.96
N ALA A 210 24.27 21.14 -0.04
CA ALA A 210 25.58 20.82 0.54
C ALA A 210 25.59 19.53 1.38
N ASP A 211 24.47 19.16 2.01
CA ASP A 211 24.36 17.97 2.85
C ASP A 211 23.13 17.10 2.57
N GLU A 212 22.37 17.45 1.53
CA GLU A 212 21.17 16.76 1.06
C GLU A 212 20.07 16.62 2.13
N ASN A 213 19.92 17.62 3.03
CA ASN A 213 18.85 17.64 4.04
C ASN A 213 17.86 18.79 3.86
N LEU A 214 16.70 18.61 4.47
CA LEU A 214 15.66 19.64 4.59
C LEU A 214 15.79 20.41 5.90
N TYR A 215 15.53 21.71 5.81
CA TYR A 215 15.63 22.63 6.93
C TYR A 215 14.41 23.53 6.97
N GLN A 216 13.80 23.62 8.14
CA GLN A 216 12.67 24.50 8.42
C GLN A 216 13.16 25.79 9.08
N CYS A 217 12.83 26.94 8.49
CA CYS A 217 13.19 28.25 9.03
C CYS A 217 12.53 28.50 10.39
N LYS A 218 13.33 28.82 11.40
CA LYS A 218 12.87 29.13 12.77
C LYS A 218 12.56 30.61 12.93
N GLU A 219 13.35 31.49 12.34
CA GLU A 219 13.23 32.93 12.51
C GLU A 219 13.58 33.61 11.18
N SER A 220 12.60 34.23 10.49
CA SER A 220 12.78 34.80 9.14
C SER A 220 14.02 35.71 9.07
N ASN A 221 14.27 36.53 10.09
CA ASN A 221 15.42 37.42 10.13
C ASN A 221 16.76 36.67 10.02
N TRP A 222 16.91 35.54 10.71
CA TRP A 222 18.16 34.78 10.70
C TRP A 222 18.30 33.89 9.47
N CYS A 223 17.19 33.35 8.95
CA CYS A 223 17.19 32.55 7.72
C CYS A 223 17.63 33.36 6.47
N ASN A 224 17.51 34.69 6.53
CA ASN A 224 17.93 35.62 5.48
C ASN A 224 19.15 36.48 5.86
N ASP A 225 19.87 36.13 6.93
CA ASP A 225 21.10 36.82 7.35
C ASP A 225 22.34 36.06 6.84
N ASN A 226 23.54 36.57 7.13
CA ASN A 226 24.81 36.14 6.57
C ASN A 226 24.97 34.59 6.53
N PRO A 227 25.08 33.99 5.32
CA PRO A 227 25.14 32.55 5.13
C PRO A 227 26.31 31.86 5.84
N ASN A 228 27.43 32.56 6.06
CA ASN A 228 28.56 32.01 6.83
C ASN A 228 28.18 31.62 8.27
N TYR A 229 27.14 32.27 8.81
CA TYR A 229 26.59 31.96 10.12
C TYR A 229 25.32 31.11 10.03
N TYR A 230 24.43 31.42 9.10
CA TYR A 230 23.07 30.89 9.12
C TYR A 230 22.66 30.08 7.90
N SER A 231 23.57 29.72 6.99
CA SER A 231 23.24 28.76 5.94
C SER A 231 22.85 27.42 6.57
N PRO A 232 21.71 26.81 6.20
CA PRO A 232 21.24 25.57 6.82
C PRO A 232 22.29 24.47 6.71
N GLY A 233 22.55 23.76 7.81
CA GLY A 233 23.49 22.62 7.87
C GLY A 233 24.99 22.96 7.82
N THR A 234 25.37 24.12 7.28
CA THR A 234 26.78 24.47 7.00
C THR A 234 27.26 25.73 7.72
N GLY A 235 26.38 26.67 8.05
CA GLY A 235 26.71 27.92 8.74
C GLY A 235 27.16 27.68 10.19
N SER A 236 28.08 28.50 10.70
CA SER A 236 28.64 28.28 12.05
C SER A 236 27.62 28.28 13.20
N ASN A 237 26.48 28.95 13.00
CA ASN A 237 25.36 29.06 13.94
C ASN A 237 24.03 28.66 13.29
N TRP A 238 24.04 27.75 12.30
CA TRP A 238 22.85 27.46 11.50
C TRP A 238 21.64 26.99 12.34
N GLU A 239 21.89 26.28 13.45
CA GLU A 239 20.85 25.78 14.37
C GLU A 239 20.05 26.90 15.06
N GLU A 240 20.57 28.12 15.10
CA GLU A 240 19.83 29.28 15.58
C GLU A 240 18.70 29.62 14.60
N ALA A 241 19.00 29.59 13.29
CA ALA A 241 18.10 29.95 12.20
C ALA A 241 17.20 28.80 11.69
N TRP A 242 17.64 27.55 11.78
CA TRP A 242 16.95 26.41 11.15
C TRP A 242 16.77 25.23 12.10
N ASN A 243 15.64 24.54 11.97
CA ASN A 243 15.44 23.19 12.49
C ASN A 243 15.71 22.20 11.36
N ARG A 244 16.45 21.12 11.63
CA ARG A 244 16.49 19.99 10.69
C ARG A 244 15.08 19.41 10.58
N TYR A 245 14.58 19.28 9.35
CA TYR A 245 13.24 18.80 9.04
C TYR A 245 13.35 17.32 8.66
N ASN A 246 12.77 16.45 9.49
CA ASN A 246 12.72 15.00 9.31
C ASN A 246 11.28 14.53 9.24
#